data_AF-A0A973FKK0-F1
#
_entry.id   AF-A0A973FKK0-F1
#
_cell.length_a   1.000
_cell.length_b   1.000
_cell.length_c   1.000
_cell.angle_alpha   90.00
_cell.angle_beta   90.00
_cell.angle_gamma   90.00
#
_symmetry.space_group_name_H-M   'P 1'
#
loop_
_entity.id
_entity.type
_entity.pdbx_description
1 polymer ?
#
loop_
_entity_poly.entity_id
_entity_poly.type
_entity_poly.pdbx_seq_one_letter_code
_entity_poly.pdbx_strand_id
1 'polypeptide(L)' 'PQPPIRTSGIRIGTPAITTRGLAEAEMGQIAAWIVEVLQHIDDTARQQRIAAEVADLCRNFPVPADMVATR' A
#
# COMPACT_ATOMS: atom_id res chain seq x y z
N PRO A 1 8.87 14.77 -22.69
CA PRO A 1 8.33 13.49 -23.24
C PRO A 1 9.24 12.32 -22.84
N GLN A 2 8.72 11.37 -22.06
CA GLN A 2 9.49 10.17 -21.71
C GLN A 2 9.51 9.19 -22.90
N PRO A 3 10.60 8.43 -23.09
CA PRO A 3 10.69 7.46 -24.18
C PRO A 3 9.55 6.42 -24.09
N PRO A 4 9.05 5.85 -25.20
CA PRO A 4 7.91 4.91 -25.22
C PRO A 4 8.07 3.68 -24.32
N ILE A 5 9.31 3.31 -24.01
CA ILE A 5 9.68 2.21 -23.13
C ILE A 5 9.46 2.56 -21.64
N ARG A 6 9.49 3.85 -21.27
CA ARG A 6 9.23 4.30 -19.90
C ARG A 6 7.76 4.68 -19.76
N THR A 7 7.03 3.86 -19.01
CA THR A 7 5.65 4.15 -18.65
C THR A 7 5.60 5.38 -17.74
N SER A 8 4.58 6.22 -17.92
CA SER A 8 4.40 7.45 -17.14
C SER A 8 3.33 7.32 -16.04
N GLY A 9 2.92 6.10 -15.69
CA GLY A 9 1.80 5.87 -14.77
C GLY A 9 1.89 4.57 -13.99
N ILE A 10 1.12 4.52 -12.89
CA ILE A 10 1.02 3.39 -11.96
C ILE A 10 -0.42 2.88 -11.98
N ARG A 11 -0.61 1.56 -12.04
CA ARG A 11 -1.93 0.92 -11.93
C ARG A 11 -2.12 0.36 -10.52
N ILE A 12 -3.17 0.82 -9.84
CA ILE A 12 -3.51 0.42 -8.47
C ILE A 12 -4.85 -0.32 -8.49
N GLY A 13 -4.97 -1.40 -7.72
CA GLY A 13 -6.21 -2.18 -7.61
C GLY A 13 -6.47 -2.63 -6.17
N THR A 14 -7.74 -2.67 -5.79
CA THR A 14 -8.23 -3.03 -4.45
C THR A 14 -8.51 -4.53 -4.18
N PRO A 15 -8.60 -5.47 -5.17
CA PRO A 15 -9.03 -6.85 -4.88
C PRO A 15 -8.25 -7.59 -3.78
N ALA A 16 -6.93 -7.38 -3.69
CA ALA A 16 -6.09 -8.07 -2.72
C ALA A 16 -6.35 -7.57 -1.27
N ILE A 17 -6.56 -6.27 -1.10
CA ILE A 17 -6.79 -5.68 0.22
C ILE A 17 -8.23 -5.85 0.68
N THR A 18 -9.22 -5.84 -0.24
CA THR A 18 -10.62 -6.13 0.11
C THR A 18 -10.81 -7.58 0.50
N THR A 19 -10.10 -8.52 -0.14
CA THR A 19 -10.08 -9.94 0.30
C THR A 19 -9.53 -10.12 1.72
N ARG A 20 -8.65 -9.21 2.17
CA ARG A 20 -8.09 -9.20 3.53
C ARG A 20 -8.98 -8.46 4.55
N GLY A 21 -10.08 -7.83 4.11
CA GLY A 21 -11.03 -7.13 4.97
C GLY A 21 -10.82 -5.62 5.11
N LEU A 22 -9.91 -5.01 4.34
CA LEU A 22 -9.77 -3.54 4.32
C LEU A 22 -10.96 -2.91 3.60
N ALA A 23 -11.45 -1.79 4.13
CA ALA A 23 -12.62 -1.07 3.65
C ALA A 23 -12.32 0.43 3.47
N GLU A 24 -13.36 1.25 3.28
CA GLU A 24 -13.26 2.67 2.98
C GLU A 24 -12.49 3.46 4.05
N ALA A 25 -12.58 3.04 5.32
CA ALA A 25 -11.91 3.68 6.45
C ALA A 25 -10.37 3.65 6.29
N GLU A 26 -9.81 2.52 5.86
CA GLU A 26 -8.37 2.37 5.66
C GLU A 26 -7.90 2.95 4.31
N MET A 27 -8.78 2.97 3.30
CA MET A 27 -8.43 3.44 1.96
C MET A 27 -7.99 4.90 1.93
N GLY A 28 -8.59 5.75 2.77
CA GLY A 28 -8.18 7.16 2.90
C GLY A 28 -6.72 7.28 3.36
N GLN A 29 -6.31 6.48 4.34
CA GLN A 29 -4.93 6.47 4.85
C GLN A 29 -3.95 5.92 3.80
N ILE A 30 -4.33 4.84 3.10
CA ILE A 30 -3.50 4.28 2.02
C ILE A 30 -3.27 5.32 0.91
N ALA A 31 -4.31 6.06 0.52
CA ALA A 31 -4.17 7.13 -0.47
C ALA A 31 -3.27 8.26 0.03
N ALA A 32 -3.38 8.65 1.30
CA ALA A 32 -2.52 9.67 1.90
C ALA A 32 -1.04 9.27 1.87
N TRP A 33 -0.72 8.02 2.23
CA TRP A 33 0.66 7.51 2.14
C TRP A 33 1.20 7.49 0.71
N ILE A 34 0.37 7.07 -0.27
CA ILE A 34 0.77 7.08 -1.68
C ILE A 34 1.12 8.52 -2.12
N VAL A 35 0.26 9.49 -1.80
CA VAL A 35 0.51 10.90 -2.13
C VAL A 35 1.76 11.43 -1.45
N GLU A 36 1.94 11.13 -0.16
CA GLU A 36 3.11 11.59 0.59
C GLU A 36 4.43 11.05 0.00
N VAL A 37 4.47 9.76 -0.39
CA VAL A 37 5.65 9.18 -1.06
C VAL A 37 5.89 9.83 -2.43
N LEU A 38 4.84 10.02 -3.23
CA LEU A 38 4.96 10.61 -4.57
C LEU A 38 5.42 12.07 -4.53
N GLN A 39 5.02 12.83 -3.50
CA GLN A 39 5.47 14.22 -3.31
C GLN A 39 6.92 14.32 -2.82
N HIS A 40 7.46 13.25 -2.25
CA HIS A 40 8.78 13.22 -1.62
C HIS A 40 9.56 11.96 -2.01
N ILE A 41 9.68 11.72 -3.31
CA ILE A 41 10.20 10.46 -3.87
C ILE A 41 11.63 10.11 -3.48
N ASP A 42 12.44 11.11 -3.10
CA ASP A 42 13.85 10.92 -2.69
C ASP A 42 14.02 10.87 -1.15
N ASP A 43 12.94 11.04 -0.38
CA ASP A 43 13.01 11.02 1.09
C ASP A 43 12.90 9.59 1.64
N THR A 44 14.06 8.94 1.79
CA THR A 44 14.15 7.57 2.31
C THR A 44 13.67 7.45 3.77
N ALA A 45 13.87 8.46 4.60
CA ALA A 45 13.45 8.42 6.01
C ALA A 45 11.91 8.40 6.11
N ARG A 46 11.25 9.23 5.30
CA ARG A 46 9.79 9.23 5.16
C ARG A 46 9.26 7.89 4.65
N GLN A 47 9.91 7.32 3.63
CA GLN A 47 9.53 6.00 3.09
C GLN A 47 9.63 4.90 4.15
N GLN A 48 10.68 4.91 4.97
CA GLN A 48 10.85 3.94 6.06
C GLN A 48 9.76 4.09 7.13
N ARG A 49 9.43 5.32 7.53
CA ARG A 49 8.33 5.58 8.46
C ARG A 49 7.00 5.06 7.92
N ILE A 50 6.66 5.40 6.67
CA ILE A 50 5.42 4.95 6.02
C ILE A 50 5.39 3.43 5.89
N ALA A 51 6.52 2.80 5.55
CA ALA A 51 6.60 1.34 5.47
C ALA A 51 6.31 0.66 6.82
N ALA A 52 6.78 1.24 7.93
CA ALA A 52 6.46 0.75 9.27
C ALA A 52 4.96 0.90 9.57
N GLU A 53 4.36 2.07 9.28
CA GLU A 53 2.92 2.30 9.47
C GLU A 53 2.05 1.36 8.60
N VAL A 54 2.47 1.07 7.37
CA VAL A 54 1.82 0.09 6.48
C VAL A 54 1.92 -1.32 7.05
N ALA A 55 3.08 -1.70 7.59
CA ALA A 55 3.26 -3.00 8.24
C ALA A 55 2.35 -3.13 9.47
N ASP A 56 2.22 -2.06 10.25
CA ASP A 56 1.34 -1.99 11.41
C ASP A 56 -0.12 -2.18 11.03
N LEU A 57 -0.59 -1.48 10.00
CA LEU A 57 -1.93 -1.69 9.44
C LEU A 57 -2.13 -3.15 8.98
N CYS A 58 -1.16 -3.70 8.23
CA CYS A 58 -1.26 -5.04 7.67
C CYS A 58 -1.41 -6.15 8.73
N ARG A 59 -0.85 -5.96 9.94
CA ARG A 59 -0.97 -6.94 11.03
C ARG A 59 -2.41 -7.14 11.50
N ASN A 60 -3.27 -6.13 11.33
CA ASN A 60 -4.69 -6.22 11.68
C ASN A 60 -5.51 -6.95 10.62
N PHE A 61 -4.95 -7.17 9.42
CA PHE A 61 -5.63 -7.77 8.27
C PHE A 61 -4.80 -8.93 7.71
N PRO A 62 -4.78 -10.10 8.38
CA PRO A 62 -3.96 -11.25 7.97
C PRO A 62 -4.33 -11.73 6.57
N VAL A 63 -3.38 -12.36 5.86
CA VAL A 63 -3.66 -12.92 4.54
C VAL A 63 -4.47 -14.21 4.66
N PRO A 64 -5.30 -14.57 3.66
CA PRO A 64 -6.10 -15.79 3.71
C PRO A 64 -5.31 -17.07 3.96
N ALA A 65 -4.06 -17.16 3.47
CA ALA A 65 -3.19 -18.30 3.72
C ALA A 65 -2.87 -18.47 5.23
N ASP A 66 -2.66 -17.37 5.95
CA ASP A 66 -2.34 -17.39 7.38
C ASP A 66 -3.57 -17.76 8.24
N MET A 67 -4.76 -17.42 7.74
CA MET A 67 -6.03 -17.80 8.38
C MET A 67 -6.30 -19.31 8.30
N VAL A 68 -5.81 -20.00 7.26
CA VAL A 68 -5.96 -21.45 7.09
C VAL A 68 -4.95 -22.22 7.94
N ALA A 69 -3.75 -21.69 8.17
CA ALA A 69 -2.70 -22.34 8.95
C ALA A 69 -2.95 -22.34 10.48
N THR A 70 -3.96 -21.61 10.95
CA THR A 70 -4.35 -21.51 12.38
C THR A 70 -5.57 -22.38 12.73
N ARG A 71 -6.03 -23.24 11.80
CA ARG A 71 -7.03 -24.29 12.03
C ARG A 71 -6.37 -25.67 12.00
#